data_AF-B8IHX6-F1
#
_entry.id   AF-B8IHX6-F1
#
_cell.length_a   1.000
_cell.length_b   1.000
_cell.length_c   1.000
_cell.angle_alpha   90.00
_cell.angle_beta   90.00
_cell.angle_gamma   90.00
#
_symmetry.space_group_name_H-M   'P 1'
#
loop_
_entity.id
_entity.type
_entity.pdbx_description
1 polymer ?
#
loop_
_entity_poly.entity_id
_entity_poly.type
_entity_poly.pdbx_seq_one_letter_code
_entity_poly.pdbx_strand_id
1 'polypeptide(L)'
;MPCCEGALSPAVQAALADLRGLHPPPETGSLRLDVLAAIALGLILAALVLAAQAAMRRRRMSVRRAALAELAASRGLDPPGRLVAQARLLARLARTLGIEGEDRAAAFDRLFATDFFTAGPGRALTRDLYARAAPDLDAIDAGLSHLLARIRA
;
A
#
# COMPACT_ATOMS: atom_id res chain seq x y z
N MET A 1 47.62 12.75 41.90
CA MET A 1 47.51 11.39 41.34
C MET A 1 48.25 11.36 40.01
N PRO A 2 49.59 11.20 40.00
CA PRO A 2 50.38 11.12 38.78
C PRO A 2 50.53 9.67 38.31
N CYS A 3 50.75 9.54 37.01
CA CYS A 3 50.51 8.38 36.18
C CYS A 3 51.46 7.21 36.44
N CYS A 4 50.92 5.98 36.32
CA CYS A 4 51.69 4.76 36.16
C CYS A 4 52.35 4.76 34.78
N GLU A 5 53.52 5.38 34.66
CA GLU A 5 54.40 5.29 33.49
C GLU A 5 55.28 4.04 33.66
N GLY A 6 54.64 2.88 33.59
CA GLY A 6 55.30 1.58 33.66
C GLY A 6 56.10 1.37 32.38
N ALA A 7 57.42 1.58 32.48
CA ALA A 7 58.39 1.18 31.47
C ALA A 7 58.19 -0.31 31.16
N LEU A 8 57.56 -0.61 30.03
CA LEU A 8 57.47 -1.96 29.48
C LEU A 8 58.88 -2.53 29.43
N SER A 9 59.09 -3.72 29.99
CA SER A 9 60.42 -4.35 30.02
C SER A 9 60.97 -4.48 28.58
N PRO A 10 62.29 -4.40 28.38
CA PRO A 10 62.90 -4.44 27.05
C PRO A 10 62.54 -5.71 26.27
N ALA A 11 62.27 -6.81 26.97
CA ALA A 11 61.77 -8.06 26.38
C ALA A 11 60.35 -7.93 25.80
N VAL A 12 59.46 -7.20 26.47
CA VAL A 12 58.09 -6.95 25.96
C VAL A 12 58.11 -5.97 24.80
N GLN A 13 59.01 -4.98 24.82
CA GLN A 13 59.22 -4.08 23.68
C GLN A 13 59.79 -4.81 22.46
N ALA A 14 60.72 -5.74 22.66
CA ALA A 14 61.25 -6.59 21.59
C ALA A 14 60.17 -7.52 21.01
N ALA A 15 59.34 -8.14 21.85
CA ALA A 15 58.22 -8.96 21.41
C ALA A 15 57.16 -8.14 20.65
N LEU A 16 56.84 -6.92 21.11
CA LEU A 16 55.93 -6.01 20.40
C LEU A 16 56.53 -5.49 19.08
N ALA A 17 57.85 -5.29 19.02
CA ALA A 17 58.53 -4.93 17.78
C ALA A 17 58.49 -6.09 16.76
N ASP A 18 58.56 -7.32 17.23
CA ASP A 18 58.42 -8.53 16.42
C ASP A 18 56.99 -8.70 15.88
N LEU A 19 55.97 -8.34 16.68
CA LEU A 19 54.57 -8.30 16.23
C LEU A 19 54.24 -7.09 15.34
N ARG A 20 55.02 -6.00 15.35
CA ARG A 20 54.81 -4.87 14.42
C ARG A 20 55.13 -5.23 12.97
N GLY A 21 55.90 -6.31 12.75
CA GLY A 21 56.15 -6.88 11.41
C GLY A 21 54.98 -7.70 10.86
N LEU A 22 54.05 -8.13 11.72
CA LEU A 22 52.78 -8.75 11.34
C LEU A 22 51.75 -7.67 11.01
N HIS A 23 52.10 -6.79 10.09
CA HIS A 23 51.07 -6.03 9.39
C HIS A 23 50.44 -7.00 8.39
N PRO A 24 49.13 -7.33 8.49
CA PRO A 24 48.47 -8.05 7.42
C PRO A 24 48.70 -7.24 6.14
N PRO A 25 49.12 -7.87 5.02
CA PRO A 25 49.29 -7.15 3.78
C PRO A 25 47.99 -6.37 3.51
N PRO A 26 48.06 -5.09 3.09
CA PRO A 26 46.86 -4.36 2.74
C PRO A 26 46.14 -5.18 1.68
N GLU A 27 44.95 -5.70 2.00
CA GLU A 27 44.12 -6.47 1.09
C GLU A 27 44.02 -5.68 -0.21
N THR A 28 44.79 -6.09 -1.22
CA THR A 28 44.95 -5.34 -2.45
C THR A 28 43.66 -5.47 -3.23
N GLY A 29 42.83 -4.44 -3.14
CA GLY A 29 42.12 -3.85 -4.28
C GLY A 29 41.11 -4.70 -5.02
N SER A 30 40.73 -5.90 -4.55
CA SER A 30 39.52 -6.54 -5.03
C SER A 30 38.36 -5.99 -4.22
N LEU A 31 37.68 -4.97 -4.77
CA LEU A 31 36.27 -4.76 -4.43
C LEU A 31 35.62 -6.14 -4.49
N ARG A 32 35.30 -6.73 -3.33
CA ARG A 32 34.69 -8.05 -3.25
C ARG A 32 33.46 -7.98 -4.14
N LEU A 33 33.55 -8.61 -5.31
CA LEU A 33 32.48 -8.57 -6.30
C LEU A 33 31.17 -8.99 -5.65
N ASP A 34 31.25 -9.90 -4.68
CA ASP A 34 30.16 -10.35 -3.83
C ASP A 34 29.47 -9.23 -3.05
N VAL A 35 30.23 -8.28 -2.48
CA VAL A 35 29.67 -7.13 -1.76
C VAL A 35 28.98 -6.19 -2.73
N LEU A 36 29.59 -5.94 -3.89
CA LEU A 36 29.00 -5.10 -4.93
C LEU A 36 27.74 -5.73 -5.52
N ALA A 37 27.76 -7.05 -5.72
CA ALA A 37 26.63 -7.83 -6.20
C ALA A 37 25.49 -7.85 -5.18
N ALA A 38 25.78 -7.99 -3.89
CA ALA A 38 24.78 -7.92 -2.82
C ALA A 38 24.11 -6.53 -2.76
N ILE A 39 24.90 -5.46 -2.88
CA ILE A 39 24.37 -4.08 -2.92
C ILE A 39 23.50 -3.88 -4.17
N ALA A 40 23.97 -4.32 -5.34
CA ALA A 40 23.22 -4.21 -6.59
C ALA A 40 21.89 -4.98 -6.51
N LEU A 41 21.90 -6.19 -5.95
CA LEU A 41 20.71 -7.02 -5.79
C LEU A 41 19.71 -6.39 -4.81
N GLY A 42 20.20 -5.80 -3.71
CA GLY A 42 19.37 -5.02 -2.79
C GLY A 42 18.72 -3.80 -3.45
N LEU A 43 19.48 -3.07 -4.27
CA LEU A 43 18.96 -1.93 -5.03
C LEU A 43 17.92 -2.35 -6.07
N ILE A 44 18.14 -3.47 -6.76
CA ILE A 44 17.18 -4.01 -7.74
C ILE A 44 15.87 -4.40 -7.03
N LEU A 45 15.94 -5.09 -5.90
CA LEU A 45 14.75 -5.46 -5.12
C LEU A 45 14.01 -4.21 -4.62
N ALA A 46 14.72 -3.22 -4.09
CA ALA A 46 14.12 -1.96 -3.66
C ALA A 46 13.44 -1.23 -4.83
N ALA A 47 14.07 -1.19 -5.99
CA ALA A 47 13.51 -0.59 -7.20
C ALA A 47 12.26 -1.35 -7.67
N LEU A 48 12.26 -2.69 -7.63
CA LEU A 48 11.11 -3.52 -7.96
C LEU A 48 9.93 -3.27 -7.01
N VAL A 49 10.19 -3.20 -5.70
CA VAL A 49 9.14 -2.88 -4.72
C VAL A 49 8.57 -1.48 -4.97
N LEU A 50 9.42 -0.49 -5.22
CA LEU A 50 8.97 0.87 -5.51
C LEU A 50 8.17 0.95 -6.80
N ALA A 51 8.61 0.25 -7.86
CA ALA A 51 7.91 0.17 -9.13
C ALA A 51 6.55 -0.53 -8.99
N ALA A 52 6.50 -1.63 -8.24
CA ALA A 52 5.25 -2.34 -7.94
C ALA A 52 4.27 -1.44 -7.18
N GLN A 53 4.75 -0.74 -6.13
CA GLN A 53 3.91 0.22 -5.41
C GLN A 53 3.43 1.34 -6.33
N ALA A 54 4.30 1.94 -7.13
CA ALA A 54 3.91 3.00 -8.07
C ALA A 54 2.86 2.50 -9.09
N ALA A 55 3.03 1.29 -9.62
CA ALA A 55 2.07 0.68 -10.53
C ALA A 55 0.71 0.43 -9.85
N MET A 56 0.71 -0.09 -8.61
CA MET A 56 -0.51 -0.29 -7.83
C MET A 56 -1.22 1.05 -7.56
N ARG A 57 -0.49 2.11 -7.20
CA ARG A 57 -1.06 3.45 -7.00
C ARG A 57 -1.67 4.02 -8.27
N ARG A 58 -0.97 3.89 -9.41
CA ARG A 58 -1.50 4.32 -10.72
C ARG A 58 -2.79 3.59 -11.09
N ARG A 59 -2.86 2.27 -10.85
CA ARG A 59 -4.08 1.48 -11.05
C ARG A 59 -5.22 1.93 -10.13
N ARG A 60 -4.95 2.24 -8.86
CA ARG A 60 -5.97 2.79 -7.95
C ARG A 60 -6.48 4.15 -8.42
N MET A 61 -5.59 5.00 -8.94
CA MET A 61 -5.97 6.32 -9.47
C MET A 61 -6.85 6.21 -10.73
N SER A 62 -6.56 5.29 -11.64
CA SER A 62 -7.40 5.05 -12.82
C SER A 62 -8.76 4.48 -12.43
N VAL A 63 -8.82 3.57 -11.46
CA VAL A 63 -10.08 3.03 -10.93
C VAL A 63 -10.92 4.14 -10.30
N ARG A 64 -10.33 5.03 -9.49
CA ARG A 64 -11.04 6.18 -8.91
C ARG A 64 -11.64 7.09 -9.98
N ARG A 65 -10.85 7.46 -11.00
CA ARG A 65 -11.32 8.33 -12.09
C ARG A 65 -12.43 7.67 -12.90
N ALA A 66 -12.28 6.39 -13.23
CA ALA A 66 -13.30 5.63 -13.95
C ALA A 66 -14.59 5.53 -13.13
N ALA A 67 -14.50 5.23 -11.84
CA ALA A 67 -15.67 5.13 -10.96
C ALA A 67 -16.40 6.47 -10.79
N LEU A 68 -15.67 7.59 -10.68
CA LEU A 68 -16.28 8.92 -10.61
C LEU A 68 -16.93 9.34 -11.94
N ALA A 69 -16.30 9.01 -13.06
CA ALA A 69 -16.88 9.26 -14.39
C ALA A 69 -18.15 8.43 -14.62
N GLU A 70 -18.15 7.16 -14.20
CA GLU A 70 -19.30 6.27 -14.32
C GLU A 70 -20.44 6.68 -13.36
N LEU A 71 -20.12 7.17 -12.16
CA LEU A 71 -21.12 7.78 -11.26
C LEU A 71 -21.73 9.04 -11.87
N ALA A 72 -20.91 9.92 -12.45
CA ALA A 72 -21.40 11.12 -13.13
C ALA A 72 -22.29 10.78 -14.33
N ALA A 73 -21.93 9.77 -15.12
CA ALA A 73 -22.76 9.27 -16.21
C ALA A 73 -24.11 8.70 -15.71
N SER A 74 -24.12 8.01 -14.57
CA SER A 74 -25.36 7.43 -14.01
C SER A 74 -26.40 8.47 -13.59
N ARG A 75 -26.00 9.71 -13.31
CA ARG A 75 -26.91 10.80 -12.92
C ARG A 75 -27.84 11.25 -14.04
N GLY A 76 -27.46 11.02 -15.30
CA GLY A 76 -28.30 11.35 -16.47
C GLY A 76 -29.32 10.28 -16.83
N LEU A 77 -29.36 9.16 -16.10
CA LEU A 77 -30.27 8.05 -16.35
C LEU A 77 -31.58 8.20 -15.57
N ASP A 78 -32.62 7.53 -16.06
CA ASP A 78 -33.88 7.37 -15.33
C ASP A 78 -33.61 6.75 -13.94
N PRO A 79 -34.42 7.08 -12.91
CA PRO A 79 -34.22 6.61 -11.53
C PRO A 79 -33.94 5.09 -11.37
N PRO A 80 -34.67 4.16 -12.03
CA PRO A 80 -34.34 2.74 -11.94
C PRO A 80 -33.03 2.38 -12.67
N GLY A 81 -32.73 3.05 -13.78
CA GLY A 81 -31.48 2.87 -14.53
C GLY A 81 -30.25 3.34 -13.73
N ARG A 82 -30.39 4.45 -12.99
CA ARG A 82 -29.37 5.00 -12.09
C ARG A 82 -29.00 4.02 -10.98
N LEU A 83 -29.99 3.42 -10.31
CA LEU A 83 -29.76 2.40 -9.27
C LEU A 83 -28.99 1.18 -9.79
N VAL A 84 -29.42 0.65 -10.94
CA VAL A 84 -28.78 -0.54 -11.54
C VAL A 84 -27.34 -0.22 -11.97
N ALA A 85 -27.10 0.96 -12.55
CA ALA A 85 -25.75 1.39 -12.91
C ALA A 85 -24.83 1.47 -11.67
N GLN A 86 -25.32 2.03 -10.57
CA GLN A 86 -24.58 2.14 -9.31
C GLN A 86 -24.32 0.78 -8.66
N ALA A 87 -25.31 -0.11 -8.65
CA ALA A 87 -25.14 -1.47 -8.16
C ALA A 87 -24.10 -2.26 -8.97
N ARG A 88 -24.09 -2.10 -10.30
CA ARG A 88 -23.08 -2.70 -11.19
C ARG A 88 -21.68 -2.15 -10.93
N LEU A 89 -21.56 -0.83 -10.73
CA LEU A 89 -20.31 -0.18 -10.35
C LEU A 89 -19.79 -0.76 -9.02
N LEU A 90 -20.65 -0.91 -8.02
CA LEU A 90 -20.30 -1.49 -6.73
C LEU A 90 -19.89 -2.98 -6.86
N ALA A 91 -20.59 -3.75 -7.69
CA ALA A 91 -20.24 -5.15 -7.96
C ALA A 91 -18.90 -5.30 -8.71
N ARG A 92 -18.55 -4.34 -9.57
CA ARG A 92 -17.22 -4.29 -10.20
C ARG A 92 -16.15 -3.91 -9.17
N LEU A 93 -16.42 -2.93 -8.29
CA LEU A 93 -15.52 -2.55 -7.21
C LEU A 93 -15.25 -3.71 -6.26
N ALA A 94 -16.29 -4.44 -5.86
CA ALA A 94 -16.15 -5.63 -5.01
C ALA A 94 -15.17 -6.64 -5.63
N ARG A 95 -15.34 -6.95 -6.92
CA ARG A 95 -14.42 -7.83 -7.66
C ARG A 95 -12.99 -7.30 -7.70
N THR A 96 -12.80 -6.00 -7.96
CA THR A 96 -11.45 -5.41 -8.00
C THR A 96 -10.76 -5.36 -6.64
N LEU A 97 -11.54 -5.33 -5.56
CA LEU A 97 -11.06 -5.28 -4.18
C LEU A 97 -10.97 -6.67 -3.54
N GLY A 98 -11.37 -7.73 -4.25
CA GLY A 98 -11.40 -9.10 -3.72
C GLY A 98 -12.44 -9.31 -2.62
N ILE A 99 -13.52 -8.50 -2.62
CA ILE A 99 -14.63 -8.67 -1.68
C ILE A 99 -15.58 -9.72 -2.26
N GLU A 100 -15.47 -10.93 -1.73
CA GLU A 100 -16.33 -12.07 -2.06
C GLU A 100 -17.14 -12.50 -0.82
N GLY A 101 -18.32 -13.08 -1.05
CA GLY A 101 -19.20 -13.57 0.02
C GLY A 101 -20.56 -12.87 0.13
N GLU A 102 -21.44 -13.46 0.95
CA GLU A 102 -22.82 -13.01 1.16
C GLU A 102 -22.91 -11.66 1.88
N ASP A 103 -21.98 -11.38 2.80
CA ASP A 103 -21.97 -10.17 3.61
C ASP A 103 -21.13 -9.02 3.02
N ARG A 104 -21.34 -8.79 1.72
CA ARG A 104 -20.63 -7.76 0.95
C ARG A 104 -20.77 -6.36 1.54
N ALA A 105 -21.94 -6.03 2.08
CA ALA A 105 -22.21 -4.74 2.72
C ALA A 105 -21.27 -4.50 3.92
N ALA A 106 -21.17 -5.47 4.83
CA ALA A 106 -20.29 -5.38 5.99
C ALA A 106 -18.81 -5.33 5.61
N ALA A 107 -18.42 -6.02 4.53
CA ALA A 107 -17.05 -5.97 4.02
C ALA A 107 -16.68 -4.57 3.48
N PHE A 108 -17.59 -3.92 2.75
CA PHE A 108 -17.38 -2.54 2.31
C PHE A 108 -17.31 -1.57 3.48
N ASP A 109 -18.21 -1.72 4.45
CA ASP A 109 -18.24 -0.91 5.67
C ASP A 109 -16.93 -1.03 6.47
N ARG A 110 -16.37 -2.24 6.61
CA ARG A 110 -15.04 -2.44 7.21
C ARG A 110 -13.91 -1.81 6.40
N LEU A 111 -13.91 -1.98 5.08
CA LEU A 111 -12.87 -1.43 4.19
C LEU A 111 -12.86 0.11 4.22
N PHE A 112 -14.06 0.70 4.24
CA PHE A 112 -14.26 2.13 4.26
C PHE A 112 -14.52 2.69 5.65
N ALA A 113 -14.29 1.93 6.73
CA ALA A 113 -14.56 2.33 8.11
C ALA A 113 -15.82 3.23 8.24
N THR A 114 -16.95 2.69 7.80
CA THR A 114 -18.26 3.36 7.66
C THR A 114 -19.36 2.36 7.93
N ASP A 115 -20.60 2.82 8.07
CA ASP A 115 -21.83 2.02 8.20
C ASP A 115 -22.80 2.25 7.01
N PHE A 116 -22.32 2.94 5.98
CA PHE A 116 -23.09 3.37 4.82
C PHE A 116 -23.81 2.24 4.08
N PHE A 117 -23.21 1.05 4.00
CA PHE A 117 -23.76 -0.07 3.25
C PHE A 117 -24.65 -1.00 4.10
N THR A 118 -24.44 -1.06 5.42
CA THR A 118 -25.24 -1.89 6.33
C THR A 118 -26.43 -1.17 6.93
N ALA A 119 -26.27 0.08 7.36
CA ALA A 119 -27.31 0.89 8.02
C ALA A 119 -27.70 2.15 7.22
N GLY A 120 -26.80 2.64 6.35
CA GLY A 120 -27.01 3.84 5.56
C GLY A 120 -27.78 3.64 4.25
N PRO A 121 -27.85 4.70 3.42
CA PRO A 121 -28.59 4.67 2.16
C PRO A 121 -27.96 3.73 1.12
N GLY A 122 -26.68 3.37 1.28
CA GLY A 122 -26.00 2.37 0.44
C GLY A 122 -26.53 0.94 0.59
N ARG A 123 -27.39 0.67 1.58
CA ARG A 123 -28.07 -0.61 1.74
C ARG A 123 -28.95 -0.95 0.54
N ALA A 124 -29.53 0.05 -0.12
CA ALA A 124 -30.30 -0.09 -1.36
C ALA A 124 -29.48 -0.71 -2.51
N LEU A 125 -28.15 -0.55 -2.50
CA LEU A 125 -27.28 -1.06 -3.55
C LEU A 125 -26.76 -2.48 -3.28
N THR A 126 -26.93 -2.99 -2.07
CA THR A 126 -26.34 -4.26 -1.62
C THR A 126 -27.39 -5.28 -1.21
N ARG A 127 -28.30 -4.91 -0.30
CA ARG A 127 -29.30 -5.81 0.29
C ARG A 127 -30.71 -5.53 -0.22
N ASP A 128 -31.05 -4.27 -0.45
CA ASP A 128 -32.43 -3.84 -0.71
C ASP A 128 -32.68 -3.40 -2.17
N LEU A 129 -31.91 -3.92 -3.13
CA LEU A 129 -31.98 -3.49 -4.54
C LEU A 129 -33.37 -3.67 -5.17
N TYR A 130 -34.14 -4.64 -4.68
CA TYR A 130 -35.50 -4.94 -5.13
C TYR A 130 -36.55 -4.58 -4.08
N ALA A 131 -36.18 -3.82 -3.04
CA ALA A 131 -37.15 -3.36 -2.06
C ALA A 131 -38.17 -2.44 -2.73
N ARG A 132 -39.42 -2.52 -2.25
CA ARG A 132 -40.54 -1.76 -2.81
C ARG A 132 -40.49 -0.26 -2.49
N ALA A 133 -39.69 0.13 -1.49
CA ALA A 133 -39.48 1.52 -1.11
C ALA A 133 -38.54 2.19 -2.13
N ALA A 134 -38.91 3.38 -2.61
CA ALA A 134 -38.06 4.18 -3.46
C ALA A 134 -36.88 4.73 -2.62
N PRO A 135 -35.63 4.33 -2.90
CA PRO A 135 -34.49 4.83 -2.15
C PRO A 135 -34.16 6.28 -2.54
N ASP A 136 -33.60 7.02 -1.60
CA ASP A 136 -33.09 8.37 -1.85
C ASP A 136 -31.79 8.28 -2.67
N LEU A 137 -31.93 8.48 -3.98
CA LEU A 137 -30.83 8.38 -4.94
C LEU A 137 -29.77 9.47 -4.73
N ASP A 138 -30.16 10.64 -4.24
CA ASP A 138 -29.23 11.76 -4.07
C ASP A 138 -28.39 11.57 -2.80
N ALA A 139 -28.98 11.01 -1.73
CA ALA A 139 -28.22 10.56 -0.57
C ALA A 139 -27.23 9.44 -0.92
N ILE A 140 -27.64 8.49 -1.78
CA ILE A 140 -26.76 7.43 -2.28
C ILE A 140 -25.59 8.00 -3.08
N ASP A 141 -25.86 8.92 -4.01
CA ASP A 141 -24.85 9.57 -4.82
C ASP A 141 -23.86 10.37 -3.99
N ALA A 142 -24.36 11.16 -3.04
CA ALA A 142 -23.52 11.96 -2.16
C ALA A 142 -22.59 11.06 -1.34
N GLY A 143 -23.14 10.00 -0.74
CA GLY A 143 -22.35 9.04 0.03
C GLY A 143 -21.33 8.28 -0.83
N LEU A 144 -21.71 7.79 -2.01
CA LEU A 144 -20.79 7.14 -2.95
C LEU A 144 -19.68 8.09 -3.39
N SER A 145 -20.00 9.34 -3.72
CA SER A 145 -19.00 10.33 -4.12
C SER A 145 -18.00 10.61 -3.01
N HIS A 146 -18.47 10.68 -1.75
CA HIS A 146 -17.61 10.88 -0.59
C HIS A 146 -16.69 9.67 -0.34
N LEU A 147 -17.24 8.45 -0.42
CA LEU A 147 -16.49 7.20 -0.25
C LEU A 147 -15.44 7.02 -1.35
N LEU A 148 -15.79 7.25 -2.61
CA LEU A 148 -14.87 7.19 -3.74
C LEU A 148 -13.78 8.27 -3.66
N ALA A 149 -14.09 9.45 -3.11
CA ALA A 149 -13.09 10.49 -2.84
C ALA A 149 -12.10 10.06 -1.74
N ARG A 150 -12.54 9.22 -0.79
CA ARG A 150 -11.72 8.70 0.32
C ARG A 150 -10.79 7.56 -0.07
N ILE A 151 -10.98 6.94 -1.24
CA ILE A 151 -10.01 5.99 -1.82
C ILE A 151 -8.72 6.76 -2.12
N ARG A 152 -7.79 6.74 -1.16
CA ARG A 152 -6.49 7.40 -1.25
C ARG A 152 -5.58 6.63 -2.23
N ALA A 153 -4.94 7.39 -3.11
CA ALA A 153 -3.95 6.93 -4.09
C ALA A 153 -2.62 6.51 -3.43
#